data_AF-A0A7S1AXG1-F1
#
_entry.id   AF-A0A7S1AXG1-F1
#
_cell.length_a   1.000
_cell.length_b   1.000
_cell.length_c   1.000
_cell.angle_alpha   90.00
_cell.angle_beta   90.00
_cell.angle_gamma   90.00
#
_symmetry.space_group_name_H-M   'P 1'
#
loop_
_entity.id
_entity.type
_entity.pdbx_description
1 polymer ?
#
loop_
_entity_poly.entity_id
_entity_poly.type
_entity_poly.pdbx_seq_one_letter_code
_entity_poly.pdbx_strand_id
1 'polypeptide(L)'
;SSVDECSSARHVSMIKFAFLVGHCAAWGRVGHERINRVAQSLLVGSQRDRIRHLLHSDVIDIAHWEDLTSSQYPPSKDLHWHQQEPEWTCASQLGNKGHIKCDDHSAEQKSLYCGLAYFFEEFASKAMLQEFPALEEPINTPKKLDVLIEPDLPESSDLRWLVTLMGDLHQPLHWLRQRAYGKEVNVSYRGEAMTLLELWETHIPRRLPVIASPDAMRVDYEARSTAWVQKVPTELFRDWAKEVAAIVCEQIYPAMEVNHADGTRSIADPFVVDEALYQRWLQLANTVLELGGQRIAFVLVDILTHKKHKKHHMEGRGIHHSTRWRSCFMKNVLLSFILVPSILALLMKHRRMGGPSLLKLAGVRLKG
;
A
#
# COMPACT_ATOMS: atom_id res chain seq x y z
N SER A 1 -72.13 -42.75 -11.80
CA SER A 1 -70.87 -43.12 -11.13
C SER A 1 -69.85 -42.04 -11.44
N SER A 2 -69.53 -41.27 -10.40
CA SER A 2 -68.36 -40.39 -10.18
C SER A 2 -67.08 -40.87 -10.91
N VAL A 3 -66.12 -40.05 -11.36
CA VAL A 3 -65.28 -39.03 -10.68
C VAL A 3 -64.46 -38.28 -11.76
N ASP A 4 -64.08 -37.04 -11.45
CA ASP A 4 -63.20 -36.07 -12.12
C ASP A 4 -61.79 -36.57 -12.54
N GLU A 5 -61.14 -35.91 -13.51
CA GLU A 5 -59.95 -35.06 -13.25
C GLU A 5 -59.39 -34.34 -14.50
N CYS A 6 -58.92 -33.13 -14.23
CA CYS A 6 -58.41 -32.10 -15.12
C CYS A 6 -56.87 -32.19 -15.21
N SER A 7 -56.23 -31.91 -16.35
CA SER A 7 -54.88 -31.32 -16.33
C SER A 7 -54.51 -30.58 -17.60
N SER A 8 -54.18 -29.32 -17.36
CA SER A 8 -53.75 -28.27 -18.29
C SER A 8 -52.30 -28.45 -18.74
N ALA A 9 -52.04 -27.98 -19.95
CA ALA A 9 -50.74 -27.70 -20.52
C ALA A 9 -49.80 -26.92 -19.57
N ARG A 10 -48.51 -27.25 -19.61
CA ARG A 10 -47.41 -26.32 -19.31
C ARG A 10 -46.25 -26.57 -20.27
N HIS A 11 -46.09 -25.68 -21.25
CA HIS A 11 -44.83 -25.47 -21.93
C HIS A 11 -43.83 -24.93 -20.91
N VAL A 12 -42.83 -25.74 -20.56
CA VAL A 12 -41.70 -25.28 -19.75
C VAL A 12 -40.70 -24.61 -20.69
N SER A 13 -40.74 -23.28 -20.70
CA SER A 13 -39.68 -22.45 -21.27
C SER A 13 -38.40 -22.66 -20.45
N MET A 14 -37.40 -23.30 -21.05
CA MET A 14 -36.06 -23.41 -20.48
C MET A 14 -35.38 -22.03 -20.51
N ILE A 15 -35.52 -21.27 -19.43
CA ILE A 15 -34.66 -20.12 -19.15
C ILE A 15 -33.27 -20.67 -18.86
N LYS A 16 -32.36 -20.52 -19.82
CA LYS A 16 -30.92 -20.71 -19.60
C LYS A 16 -30.43 -19.55 -18.74
N PHE A 17 -30.37 -19.77 -17.43
CA PHE A 17 -29.66 -18.89 -16.51
C PHE A 17 -28.16 -19.08 -16.76
N ALA A 18 -27.53 -18.15 -17.48
CA ALA A 18 -26.09 -18.08 -17.59
C ALA A 18 -25.54 -17.61 -16.24
N PHE A 19 -25.20 -18.54 -15.35
CA PHE A 19 -24.39 -18.27 -14.17
C PHE A 19 -22.94 -18.00 -14.63
N LEU A 20 -22.66 -16.76 -15.00
CA LEU A 20 -21.30 -16.22 -14.92
C LEU A 20 -21.08 -15.80 -13.47
N VAL A 21 -20.62 -16.73 -12.63
CA VAL A 21 -20.03 -16.37 -11.33
C VAL A 21 -18.65 -15.76 -11.62
N GLY A 22 -18.66 -14.50 -12.05
CA GLY A 22 -17.46 -13.67 -12.06
C GLY A 22 -17.04 -13.48 -10.62
N HIS A 23 -15.89 -14.06 -10.25
CA HIS A 23 -15.26 -13.81 -8.97
C HIS A 23 -14.74 -12.36 -9.01
N CYS A 24 -15.60 -11.39 -8.66
CA CYS A 24 -15.23 -9.99 -8.51
C CYS A 24 -14.58 -9.81 -7.14
N ALA A 25 -13.29 -10.07 -7.12
CA ALA A 25 -12.40 -9.81 -6.01
C ALA A 25 -11.19 -9.08 -6.62
N ALA A 26 -10.95 -7.90 -6.05
CA ALA A 26 -9.85 -6.99 -6.32
C ALA A 26 -9.56 -6.64 -7.81
N TRP A 27 -8.46 -5.95 -8.14
CA TRP A 27 -8.13 -5.82 -9.59
C TRP A 27 -8.21 -7.22 -10.18
N GLY A 28 -9.02 -7.43 -11.22
CA GLY A 28 -9.09 -8.76 -11.83
C GLY A 28 -7.69 -9.20 -12.25
N ARG A 29 -7.42 -10.51 -12.35
CA ARG A 29 -6.07 -11.07 -12.62
C ARG A 29 -5.23 -10.30 -13.65
N VAL A 30 -5.86 -9.75 -14.70
CA VAL A 30 -5.20 -8.93 -15.73
C VAL A 30 -4.62 -7.61 -15.18
N GLY A 31 -5.34 -6.94 -14.29
CA GLY A 31 -4.86 -5.74 -13.58
C GLY A 31 -3.65 -6.06 -12.69
N HIS A 32 -3.75 -7.11 -11.86
CA HIS A 32 -2.62 -7.58 -11.05
C HIS A 32 -1.41 -8.02 -11.90
N GLU A 33 -1.63 -8.68 -13.03
CA GLU A 33 -0.54 -9.05 -13.93
C GLU A 33 0.14 -7.81 -14.50
N ARG A 34 -0.64 -6.79 -14.91
CA ARG A 34 -0.10 -5.55 -15.46
C ARG A 34 0.72 -4.77 -14.44
N ILE A 35 0.18 -4.54 -13.25
CA ILE A 35 0.87 -3.79 -12.19
C ILE A 35 2.16 -4.51 -11.76
N ASN A 36 2.12 -5.84 -11.64
CA ASN A 36 3.28 -6.64 -11.31
C ASN A 36 4.31 -6.69 -12.45
N ARG A 37 3.87 -6.62 -13.71
CA ARG A 37 4.76 -6.53 -14.88
C ARG A 37 5.52 -5.19 -14.91
N VAL A 38 4.85 -4.08 -14.58
CA VAL A 38 5.51 -2.78 -14.39
C VAL A 38 6.55 -2.90 -13.26
N ALA A 39 6.16 -3.40 -12.09
CA ALA A 39 7.08 -3.57 -10.97
C ALA A 39 8.29 -4.44 -11.32
N GLN A 40 8.05 -5.60 -11.94
CA GLN A 40 9.07 -6.56 -12.35
C GLN A 40 10.09 -5.95 -13.33
N SER A 41 9.64 -5.07 -14.22
CA SER A 41 10.50 -4.42 -15.22
C SER A 41 11.44 -3.37 -14.64
N LEU A 42 11.09 -2.79 -13.48
CA LEU A 42 11.89 -1.81 -12.77
C LEU A 42 12.93 -2.45 -11.84
N LEU A 43 12.80 -3.75 -11.55
CA LEU A 43 13.80 -4.51 -10.79
C LEU A 43 14.95 -4.95 -11.71
N VAL A 44 16.15 -4.42 -11.47
CA VAL A 44 17.33 -4.66 -12.33
C VAL A 44 18.45 -5.42 -11.61
N GLY A 45 19.18 -6.24 -12.38
CA GLY A 45 20.36 -6.97 -11.91
C GLY A 45 20.13 -7.70 -10.58
N SER A 46 21.03 -7.46 -9.62
CA SER A 46 20.98 -8.11 -8.30
C SER A 46 19.71 -7.81 -7.48
N GLN A 47 19.00 -6.71 -7.73
CA GLN A 47 17.74 -6.42 -7.02
C GLN A 47 16.68 -7.45 -7.41
N ARG A 48 16.52 -7.70 -8.71
CA ARG A 48 15.59 -8.68 -9.25
C ARG A 48 15.84 -10.07 -8.67
N ASP A 49 17.08 -10.52 -8.68
CA ASP A 49 17.43 -11.87 -8.21
C ASP A 49 17.17 -12.03 -6.70
N ARG A 50 17.46 -10.98 -5.90
CA ARG A 50 17.19 -10.99 -4.46
C ARG A 50 15.70 -10.95 -4.15
N ILE A 51 14.91 -10.17 -4.89
CA ILE A 51 13.44 -10.16 -4.76
C ILE A 51 12.86 -11.52 -5.13
N ARG A 52 13.31 -12.11 -6.24
CA ARG A 52 12.90 -13.46 -6.65
C ARG A 52 13.18 -14.49 -5.56
N HIS A 53 14.34 -14.38 -4.90
CA HIS A 53 14.70 -15.24 -3.77
C HIS A 53 13.82 -15.01 -2.52
N LEU A 54 13.29 -13.80 -2.28
CA LEU A 54 12.37 -13.55 -1.16
C LEU A 54 10.95 -14.03 -1.47
N LEU A 55 10.52 -13.91 -2.73
CA LEU A 55 9.16 -14.26 -3.17
C LEU A 55 9.01 -15.75 -3.54
N HIS A 56 10.13 -16.44 -3.74
CA HIS A 56 10.18 -17.77 -4.34
C HIS A 56 9.52 -17.81 -5.74
N SER A 57 9.45 -16.66 -6.43
CA SER A 57 8.84 -16.48 -7.75
C SER A 57 9.27 -15.13 -8.34
N ASP A 58 8.98 -14.89 -9.61
CA ASP A 58 9.02 -13.51 -10.13
C ASP A 58 7.79 -12.74 -9.59
N VAL A 59 7.87 -11.40 -9.57
CA VAL A 59 6.79 -10.54 -9.06
C VAL A 59 5.52 -10.72 -9.90
N ILE A 60 5.68 -10.91 -11.21
CA ILE A 60 4.56 -11.14 -12.12
C ILE A 60 3.76 -12.41 -11.80
N ASP A 61 4.42 -13.43 -11.27
CA ASP A 61 3.77 -14.70 -10.92
C ASP A 61 2.84 -14.54 -9.72
N ILE A 62 2.86 -13.42 -9.00
CA ILE A 62 1.98 -13.16 -7.84
C ILE A 62 0.57 -12.75 -8.30
N ALA A 63 0.35 -12.47 -9.58
CA ALA A 63 -0.93 -11.95 -10.06
C ALA A 63 -2.14 -12.87 -9.84
N HIS A 64 -1.92 -14.15 -9.52
CA HIS A 64 -2.96 -15.13 -9.21
C HIS A 64 -3.02 -15.49 -7.72
N TRP A 65 -2.24 -14.81 -6.87
CA TRP A 65 -2.14 -15.12 -5.44
C TRP A 65 -3.47 -14.98 -4.73
N GLU A 66 -4.21 -13.90 -5.00
CA GLU A 66 -5.56 -13.69 -4.46
C GLU A 66 -6.50 -14.85 -4.79
N ASP A 67 -6.55 -15.31 -6.05
CA ASP A 67 -7.41 -16.41 -6.45
C ASP A 67 -7.11 -17.67 -5.61
N LEU A 68 -5.82 -17.94 -5.38
CA LEU A 68 -5.36 -19.08 -4.59
C LEU A 68 -5.73 -18.93 -3.11
N THR A 69 -5.49 -17.76 -2.52
CA THR A 69 -5.71 -17.53 -1.09
C THR A 69 -7.19 -17.40 -0.78
N SER A 70 -7.96 -16.68 -1.58
CA SER A 70 -9.42 -16.55 -1.44
C SER A 70 -10.15 -17.87 -1.64
N SER A 71 -9.62 -18.78 -2.47
CA SER A 71 -10.20 -20.13 -2.61
C SER A 71 -9.92 -21.00 -1.39
N GLN A 72 -8.74 -20.88 -0.78
CA GLN A 72 -8.37 -21.66 0.41
C GLN A 72 -8.94 -21.06 1.70
N TYR A 73 -9.03 -19.73 1.75
CA TYR A 73 -9.41 -18.92 2.90
C TYR A 73 -10.39 -17.83 2.46
N PRO A 74 -11.68 -18.15 2.24
CA PRO A 74 -12.67 -17.18 1.78
C PRO A 74 -12.77 -15.87 2.58
N PRO A 75 -12.58 -15.85 3.93
CA PRO A 75 -12.58 -14.60 4.69
C PRO A 75 -11.45 -13.63 4.32
N SER A 76 -10.35 -14.12 3.72
CA SER A 76 -9.23 -13.26 3.30
C SER A 76 -9.64 -12.22 2.24
N LYS A 77 -10.77 -12.44 1.56
CA LYS A 77 -11.39 -11.46 0.63
C LYS A 77 -11.63 -10.10 1.28
N ASP A 78 -11.85 -10.04 2.59
CA ASP A 78 -12.09 -8.78 3.31
C ASP A 78 -10.86 -7.85 3.24
N LEU A 79 -9.65 -8.41 3.12
CA LEU A 79 -8.39 -7.65 3.03
C LEU A 79 -8.26 -6.86 1.74
N HIS A 80 -9.07 -7.14 0.72
CA HIS A 80 -9.00 -6.46 -0.57
C HIS A 80 -9.86 -5.20 -0.64
N TRP A 81 -10.60 -4.88 0.43
CA TRP A 81 -11.53 -3.75 0.47
C TRP A 81 -11.25 -2.87 1.68
N HIS A 82 -11.28 -1.55 1.49
CA HIS A 82 -11.20 -0.65 2.62
C HIS A 82 -12.57 -0.50 3.29
N GLN A 83 -12.58 -0.58 4.62
CA GLN A 83 -13.77 -0.44 5.46
C GLN A 83 -13.41 0.40 6.68
N GLN A 84 -14.30 1.30 7.07
CA GLN A 84 -14.19 2.15 8.25
C GLN A 84 -15.59 2.46 8.82
N GLU A 85 -15.67 2.89 10.08
CA GLU A 85 -16.92 3.24 10.76
C GLU A 85 -16.77 4.59 11.52
N PRO A 86 -17.53 5.63 11.16
CA PRO A 86 -18.53 5.67 10.09
C PRO A 86 -17.91 5.52 8.71
N GLU A 87 -18.69 4.93 7.80
CA GLU A 87 -18.29 4.71 6.41
C GLU A 87 -17.86 6.03 5.76
N TRP A 88 -16.77 5.97 5.00
CA TRP A 88 -16.28 7.12 4.26
C TRP A 88 -17.24 7.46 3.10
N THR A 89 -17.41 8.75 2.84
CA THR A 89 -18.20 9.23 1.71
C THR A 89 -17.42 10.31 0.98
N CYS A 90 -17.77 10.57 -0.27
CA CYS A 90 -17.17 11.68 -1.02
C CYS A 90 -17.45 13.08 -0.43
N ALA A 91 -18.28 13.17 0.62
CA ALA A 91 -18.52 14.40 1.38
C ALA A 91 -17.65 14.52 2.66
N SER A 92 -16.88 13.47 3.00
CA SER A 92 -16.03 13.43 4.19
C SER A 92 -14.56 13.12 3.84
N GLN A 93 -13.66 13.36 4.80
CA GLN A 93 -12.28 12.93 4.67
C GLN A 93 -12.17 11.43 4.94
N LEU A 94 -11.32 10.73 4.18
CA LEU A 94 -10.99 9.33 4.43
C LEU A 94 -10.31 9.18 5.80
N GLY A 95 -10.71 8.17 6.57
CA GLY A 95 -10.36 8.01 7.98
C GLY A 95 -11.08 9.00 8.90
N ASN A 96 -10.72 8.99 10.18
CA ASN A 96 -11.30 9.91 11.15
C ASN A 96 -10.59 11.27 11.07
N LYS A 97 -11.24 12.28 10.49
CA LYS A 97 -10.67 13.62 10.25
C LYS A 97 -9.37 13.56 9.43
N GLY A 98 -9.30 12.67 8.44
CA GLY A 98 -8.11 12.49 7.61
C GLY A 98 -7.05 11.56 8.20
N HIS A 99 -7.27 11.00 9.39
CA HIS A 99 -6.36 10.07 10.05
C HIS A 99 -6.81 8.63 9.82
N ILE A 100 -5.97 7.82 9.17
CA ILE A 100 -6.26 6.40 8.90
C ILE A 100 -5.44 5.55 9.89
N LYS A 101 -6.16 4.87 10.77
CA LYS A 101 -5.64 4.04 11.87
C LYS A 101 -6.46 2.76 11.97
N CYS A 102 -5.80 1.67 12.33
CA CYS A 102 -6.41 0.36 12.52
C CYS A 102 -7.00 0.27 13.93
N ASP A 103 -8.01 1.08 14.21
CA ASP A 103 -8.65 1.23 15.52
C ASP A 103 -10.15 0.88 15.51
N ASP A 104 -10.59 0.16 14.46
CA ASP A 104 -11.98 -0.25 14.20
C ASP A 104 -12.98 0.91 13.99
N HIS A 105 -12.49 2.15 13.99
CA HIS A 105 -13.28 3.34 13.69
C HIS A 105 -12.74 4.00 12.41
N SER A 106 -11.49 4.43 12.44
CA SER A 106 -10.82 5.06 11.30
C SER A 106 -10.54 4.08 10.17
N ALA A 107 -10.33 2.81 10.50
CA ALA A 107 -10.24 1.68 9.59
C ALA A 107 -10.49 0.39 10.39
N GLU A 108 -11.30 -0.52 9.84
CA GLU A 108 -11.46 -1.86 10.41
C GLU A 108 -10.13 -2.62 10.35
N GLN A 109 -9.82 -3.45 11.35
CA GLN A 109 -8.56 -4.22 11.38
C GLN A 109 -8.35 -5.11 10.15
N LYS A 110 -9.44 -5.61 9.56
CA LYS A 110 -9.45 -6.45 8.35
C LYS A 110 -9.51 -5.67 7.04
N SER A 111 -9.49 -4.33 7.09
CA SER A 111 -9.54 -3.50 5.89
C SER A 111 -8.23 -3.55 5.10
N LEU A 112 -8.30 -3.17 3.83
CA LEU A 112 -7.16 -3.10 2.91
C LEU A 112 -5.92 -2.41 3.47
N TYR A 113 -6.09 -1.19 3.99
CA TYR A 113 -4.96 -0.45 4.59
C TYR A 113 -4.33 -1.18 5.78
N CYS A 114 -5.14 -1.77 6.64
CA CYS A 114 -4.66 -2.46 7.84
C CYS A 114 -4.00 -3.81 7.52
N GLY A 115 -4.53 -4.55 6.54
CA GLY A 115 -3.87 -5.73 6.00
C GLY A 115 -2.50 -5.39 5.42
N LEU A 116 -2.42 -4.32 4.63
CA LEU A 116 -1.16 -3.87 4.03
C LEU A 116 -0.11 -3.48 5.08
N ALA A 117 -0.50 -2.72 6.10
CA ALA A 117 0.37 -2.38 7.23
C ALA A 117 0.82 -3.63 7.99
N TYR A 118 -0.10 -4.56 8.25
CA TYR A 118 0.19 -5.83 8.93
C TYR A 118 1.26 -6.63 8.20
N PHE A 119 1.08 -6.92 6.91
CA PHE A 119 2.03 -7.74 6.16
C PHE A 119 3.39 -7.08 5.98
N PHE A 120 3.42 -5.76 5.88
CA PHE A 120 4.69 -5.04 5.87
C PHE A 120 5.42 -5.15 7.21
N GLU A 121 4.75 -4.90 8.33
CA GLU A 121 5.34 -4.97 9.66
C GLU A 121 5.75 -6.40 10.04
N GLU A 122 4.91 -7.39 9.70
CA GLU A 122 5.19 -8.80 9.91
C GLU A 122 6.41 -9.26 9.10
N PHE A 123 6.46 -8.90 7.81
CA PHE A 123 7.64 -9.16 6.98
C PHE A 123 8.88 -8.46 7.52
N ALA A 124 8.77 -7.18 7.90
CA ALA A 124 9.89 -6.41 8.42
C ALA A 124 10.44 -6.98 9.73
N SER A 125 9.55 -7.39 10.64
CA SER A 125 9.86 -8.05 11.91
C SER A 125 10.61 -9.36 11.68
N LYS A 126 10.09 -10.25 10.81
CA LYS A 126 10.73 -11.53 10.44
C LYS A 126 12.06 -11.34 9.71
N ALA A 127 12.10 -10.41 8.76
CA ALA A 127 13.31 -10.02 8.04
C ALA A 127 14.29 -9.24 8.93
N MET A 128 13.90 -9.00 10.18
CA MET A 128 14.71 -8.38 11.20
C MET A 128 15.10 -6.94 10.83
N LEU A 129 14.43 -6.28 9.88
CA LEU A 129 14.73 -4.89 9.55
C LEU A 129 14.64 -4.06 10.84
N GLN A 130 15.66 -3.26 11.16
CA GLN A 130 15.70 -2.49 12.42
C GLN A 130 14.40 -1.69 12.59
N GLU A 131 13.99 -1.43 13.84
CA GLU A 131 12.85 -0.58 14.20
C GLU A 131 12.82 0.65 13.28
N PHE A 132 11.85 0.68 12.36
CA PHE A 132 11.55 1.89 11.60
C PHE A 132 11.37 3.03 12.62
N PRO A 133 11.80 4.27 12.31
CA PRO A 133 11.62 5.37 13.23
C PRO A 133 10.17 5.43 13.67
N ALA A 134 9.95 5.74 14.94
CA ALA A 134 8.59 5.88 15.47
C ALA A 134 7.82 6.88 14.61
N LEU A 135 6.65 6.45 14.13
CA LEU A 135 5.76 7.30 13.36
C LEU A 135 5.28 8.47 14.20
N GLU A 136 5.23 9.67 13.62
CA GLU A 136 4.55 10.81 14.24
C GLU A 136 3.07 10.51 14.48
N GLU A 137 2.45 9.76 13.56
CA GLU A 137 1.08 9.27 13.68
C GLU A 137 1.03 7.73 13.68
N PRO A 138 0.82 7.10 14.87
CA PRO A 138 0.72 5.65 14.99
C PRO A 138 -0.39 5.05 14.11
N ILE A 139 -0.10 3.90 13.52
CA ILE A 139 -1.06 3.17 12.65
C ILE A 139 -2.00 2.29 13.47
N ASN A 140 -1.56 1.82 14.63
CA ASN A 140 -2.24 0.80 15.45
C ASN A 140 -2.42 -0.54 14.72
N THR A 141 -1.44 -0.94 13.89
CA THR A 141 -1.44 -2.18 13.12
C THR A 141 -1.88 -3.38 13.97
N PRO A 142 -2.84 -4.20 13.51
CA PRO A 142 -3.33 -5.33 14.28
C PRO A 142 -2.21 -6.34 14.51
N LYS A 143 -2.20 -7.01 15.67
CA LYS A 143 -1.19 -8.05 15.96
C LYS A 143 -1.49 -9.39 15.29
N LYS A 144 -2.73 -9.58 14.86
CA LYS A 144 -3.24 -10.78 14.18
C LYS A 144 -4.35 -10.35 13.24
N LEU A 145 -4.44 -11.02 12.09
CA LEU A 145 -5.58 -10.91 11.19
C LEU A 145 -6.47 -12.14 11.36
N ASP A 146 -7.65 -11.95 11.94
CA ASP A 146 -8.61 -13.04 12.18
C ASP A 146 -9.20 -13.62 10.89
N VAL A 147 -9.02 -12.94 9.75
CA VAL A 147 -9.39 -13.42 8.42
C VAL A 147 -8.38 -14.43 7.83
N LEU A 148 -7.24 -14.64 8.49
CA LEU A 148 -6.17 -15.57 8.11
C LEU A 148 -5.88 -16.56 9.25
N ILE A 149 -6.89 -17.35 9.63
CA ILE A 149 -6.77 -18.31 10.73
C ILE A 149 -5.87 -19.49 10.30
N GLU A 150 -4.66 -19.52 10.88
CA GLU A 150 -3.69 -20.63 10.84
C GLU A 150 -3.49 -21.35 9.49
N PRO A 151 -3.25 -20.62 8.40
CA PRO A 151 -2.89 -21.25 7.15
C PRO A 151 -1.42 -21.72 7.18
N ASP A 152 -1.12 -22.91 6.66
CA ASP A 152 0.25 -23.34 6.33
C ASP A 152 0.73 -22.55 5.09
N LEU A 153 0.90 -21.24 5.29
CA LEU A 153 1.31 -20.31 4.26
C LEU A 153 2.82 -20.45 4.04
N PRO A 154 3.30 -20.43 2.78
CA PRO A 154 4.73 -20.43 2.51
C PRO A 154 5.42 -19.23 3.17
N GLU A 155 6.71 -19.35 3.47
CA GLU A 155 7.51 -18.27 4.09
C GLU A 155 7.41 -16.93 3.34
N SER A 156 7.27 -16.98 2.02
CA SER A 156 7.13 -15.80 1.16
C SER A 156 5.76 -15.11 1.24
N SER A 157 4.81 -15.63 2.00
CA SER A 157 3.40 -15.20 1.94
C SER A 157 3.20 -13.77 2.36
N ASP A 158 3.90 -13.28 3.38
CA ASP A 158 3.77 -11.88 3.81
C ASP A 158 4.13 -10.92 2.67
N LEU A 159 5.20 -11.24 1.94
CA LEU A 159 5.64 -10.41 0.81
C LEU A 159 4.72 -10.56 -0.41
N ARG A 160 4.12 -11.74 -0.64
CA ARG A 160 3.12 -11.95 -1.69
C ARG A 160 1.82 -11.20 -1.41
N TRP A 161 1.37 -11.24 -0.16
CA TRP A 161 0.23 -10.45 0.30
C TRP A 161 0.52 -8.96 0.20
N LEU A 162 1.71 -8.50 0.61
CA LEU A 162 2.11 -7.11 0.45
C LEU A 162 2.02 -6.65 -1.01
N VAL A 163 2.60 -7.41 -1.96
CA VAL A 163 2.53 -7.09 -3.40
C VAL A 163 1.09 -7.08 -3.91
N THR A 164 0.27 -8.05 -3.50
CA THR A 164 -1.13 -8.17 -3.91
C THR A 164 -1.95 -6.98 -3.43
N LEU A 165 -1.90 -6.69 -2.13
CA LEU A 165 -2.65 -5.57 -1.52
C LEU A 165 -2.13 -4.20 -1.96
N MET A 166 -0.85 -4.08 -2.33
CA MET A 166 -0.36 -2.86 -3.00
C MET A 166 -0.98 -2.69 -4.39
N GLY A 167 -1.33 -3.77 -5.08
CA GLY A 167 -2.14 -3.71 -6.29
C GLY A 167 -3.52 -3.12 -6.00
N ASP A 168 -4.18 -3.62 -4.96
CA ASP A 168 -5.54 -3.23 -4.57
C ASP A 168 -5.63 -1.84 -3.98
N LEU A 169 -4.59 -1.40 -3.28
CA LEU A 169 -4.39 -0.01 -2.89
C LEU A 169 -4.54 0.94 -4.08
N HIS A 170 -4.21 0.48 -5.29
CA HIS A 170 -4.30 1.23 -6.53
C HIS A 170 -5.57 0.93 -7.34
N GLN A 171 -6.57 0.23 -6.80
CA GLN A 171 -7.88 0.09 -7.42
C GLN A 171 -8.79 1.16 -6.77
N PRO A 172 -9.19 2.22 -7.49
CA PRO A 172 -9.97 3.30 -6.90
C PRO A 172 -11.23 2.82 -6.17
N LEU A 173 -12.07 2.01 -6.81
CA LEU A 173 -13.35 1.55 -6.27
C LEU A 173 -13.21 0.74 -4.98
N HIS A 174 -12.04 0.18 -4.63
CA HIS A 174 -11.84 -0.56 -3.37
C HIS A 174 -11.93 0.31 -2.12
N TRP A 175 -11.90 1.63 -2.29
CA TRP A 175 -11.92 2.58 -1.20
C TRP A 175 -13.31 2.99 -0.76
N LEU A 176 -14.33 2.91 -1.63
CA LEU A 176 -15.67 3.41 -1.34
C LEU A 176 -16.70 2.29 -1.31
N ARG A 177 -17.12 1.87 -0.11
CA ARG A 177 -18.09 0.78 0.08
C ARG A 177 -19.47 1.10 -0.49
N GLN A 178 -19.82 2.39 -0.59
CA GLN A 178 -21.09 2.83 -1.15
C GLN A 178 -21.38 2.15 -2.50
N ARG A 179 -22.62 1.65 -2.66
CA ARG A 179 -23.05 0.86 -3.83
C ARG A 179 -22.22 -0.42 -4.03
N ALA A 180 -21.82 -1.03 -2.92
CA ALA A 180 -21.00 -2.22 -2.84
C ALA A 180 -19.74 -2.14 -3.73
N TYR A 181 -18.97 -1.05 -3.57
CA TYR A 181 -17.74 -0.79 -4.36
C TYR A 181 -18.00 -0.73 -5.88
N GLY A 182 -19.19 -0.31 -6.30
CA GLY A 182 -19.61 -0.25 -7.71
C GLY A 182 -20.27 -1.52 -8.25
N LYS A 183 -20.44 -2.57 -7.43
CA LYS A 183 -21.20 -3.79 -7.82
C LYS A 183 -22.69 -3.51 -8.06
N GLU A 184 -23.25 -2.49 -7.41
CA GLU A 184 -24.66 -2.11 -7.54
C GLU A 184 -24.88 -1.01 -8.61
N VAL A 185 -23.87 -0.69 -9.41
CA VAL A 185 -23.96 0.30 -10.49
C VAL A 185 -23.88 -0.40 -11.83
N ASN A 186 -25.00 -0.55 -12.53
CA ASN A 186 -24.99 -1.11 -13.88
C ASN A 186 -24.53 -0.07 -14.88
N VAL A 187 -23.63 -0.47 -15.77
CA VAL A 187 -23.11 0.34 -16.87
C VAL A 187 -23.23 -0.39 -18.20
N SER A 188 -23.33 0.35 -19.28
CA SER A 188 -23.23 -0.20 -20.64
C SER A 188 -22.20 0.56 -21.46
N TYR A 189 -21.28 -0.17 -22.10
CA TYR A 189 -20.33 0.39 -23.05
C TYR A 189 -20.42 -0.38 -24.36
N ARG A 190 -20.69 0.33 -25.47
CA ARG A 190 -20.87 -0.26 -26.82
C ARG A 190 -21.86 -1.45 -26.86
N GLY A 191 -22.92 -1.38 -26.05
CA GLY A 191 -23.95 -2.42 -25.96
C GLY A 191 -23.59 -3.62 -25.06
N GLU A 192 -22.38 -3.67 -24.50
CA GLU A 192 -21.99 -4.65 -23.48
C GLU A 192 -22.45 -4.14 -22.11
N ALA A 193 -23.29 -4.90 -21.41
CA ALA A 193 -23.77 -4.58 -20.07
C ALA A 193 -22.90 -5.26 -19.01
N MET A 194 -22.50 -4.52 -17.97
CA MET A 194 -21.67 -4.99 -16.86
C MET A 194 -21.88 -4.09 -15.64
N THR A 195 -21.31 -4.44 -14.50
CA THR A 195 -21.24 -3.53 -13.33
C THR A 195 -20.09 -2.53 -13.49
N LEU A 196 -20.13 -1.40 -12.78
CA LEU A 196 -19.03 -0.42 -12.74
C LEU A 196 -17.75 -1.10 -12.22
N LEU A 197 -17.88 -2.00 -11.25
CA LEU A 197 -16.74 -2.76 -10.75
C LEU A 197 -16.13 -3.65 -11.84
N GLU A 198 -16.94 -4.45 -12.56
CA GLU A 198 -16.44 -5.28 -13.67
C GLU A 198 -15.80 -4.46 -14.79
N LEU A 199 -16.34 -3.28 -15.07
CA LEU A 199 -15.77 -2.34 -16.04
C LEU A 199 -14.33 -1.98 -15.65
N TRP A 200 -14.11 -1.60 -14.39
CA TRP A 200 -12.82 -1.19 -13.86
C TRP A 200 -11.86 -2.36 -13.63
N GLU A 201 -12.31 -3.48 -13.05
CA GLU A 201 -11.42 -4.59 -12.67
C GLU A 201 -11.03 -5.48 -13.84
N THR A 202 -11.89 -5.59 -14.87
CA THR A 202 -11.73 -6.58 -15.94
C THR A 202 -11.77 -5.97 -17.33
N HIS A 203 -12.80 -5.19 -17.66
CA HIS A 203 -13.02 -4.75 -19.04
C HIS A 203 -11.97 -3.72 -19.50
N ILE A 204 -11.67 -2.72 -18.66
CA ILE A 204 -10.65 -1.69 -18.92
C ILE A 204 -9.23 -2.29 -18.94
N PRO A 205 -8.77 -3.06 -17.93
CA PRO A 205 -7.41 -3.62 -17.90
C PRO A 205 -7.04 -4.45 -19.12
N ARG A 206 -8.01 -5.19 -19.69
CA ARG A 206 -7.82 -5.99 -20.91
C ARG A 206 -7.58 -5.16 -22.18
N ARG A 207 -7.87 -3.85 -22.15
CA ARG A 207 -7.83 -2.94 -23.30
C ARG A 207 -6.81 -1.82 -23.14
N LEU A 208 -6.03 -1.85 -22.06
CA LEU A 208 -4.95 -0.88 -21.83
C LEU A 208 -3.86 -1.01 -22.91
N PRO A 209 -3.18 0.09 -23.26
CA PRO A 209 -2.09 0.05 -24.23
C PRO A 209 -0.95 -0.85 -23.77
N VAL A 210 -0.02 -1.18 -24.67
CA VAL A 210 1.20 -1.89 -24.30
C VAL A 210 1.96 -1.09 -23.24
N ILE A 211 2.52 -1.78 -22.25
CA ILE A 211 3.35 -1.14 -21.21
C ILE A 211 4.55 -0.47 -21.89
N ALA A 212 4.91 0.73 -21.44
CA ALA A 212 6.06 1.45 -21.96
C ALA A 212 7.36 0.63 -21.79
N SER A 213 8.39 0.98 -22.58
CA SER A 213 9.70 0.31 -22.45
C SER A 213 10.28 0.50 -21.03
N PRO A 214 11.10 -0.45 -20.52
CA PRO A 214 11.73 -0.32 -19.21
C PRO A 214 12.51 1.00 -19.03
N ASP A 215 13.19 1.47 -20.07
CA ASP A 215 13.93 2.73 -20.01
C ASP A 215 13.02 3.96 -19.87
N ALA A 216 11.88 3.97 -20.58
CA ALA A 216 10.90 5.05 -20.45
C ALA A 216 10.28 5.07 -19.04
N MET A 217 9.85 3.91 -18.54
CA MET A 217 9.29 3.81 -17.18
C MET A 217 10.29 4.18 -16.09
N ARG A 218 11.59 3.89 -16.31
CA ARG A 218 12.64 4.20 -15.34
C ARG A 218 12.83 5.71 -15.15
N VAL A 219 12.68 6.52 -16.20
CA VAL A 219 12.75 7.99 -16.08
C VAL A 219 11.67 8.50 -15.13
N ASP A 220 10.42 8.08 -15.33
CA ASP A 220 9.29 8.50 -14.50
C ASP A 220 9.40 7.94 -13.07
N TYR A 221 9.84 6.70 -12.94
CA TYR A 221 10.11 6.06 -11.64
C TYR A 221 11.18 6.82 -10.85
N GLU A 222 12.33 7.13 -11.46
CA GLU A 222 13.43 7.84 -10.81
C GLU A 222 12.96 9.23 -10.33
N ALA A 223 12.23 9.97 -11.18
CA ALA A 223 11.67 11.27 -10.81
C ALA A 223 10.72 11.17 -9.59
N ARG A 224 9.77 10.23 -9.62
CA ARG A 224 8.76 10.06 -8.55
C ARG A 224 9.34 9.51 -7.25
N SER A 225 10.29 8.56 -7.35
CA SER A 225 10.87 7.89 -6.18
C SER A 225 11.56 8.84 -5.22
N THR A 226 12.05 10.00 -5.69
CA THR A 226 12.65 11.03 -4.83
C THR A 226 11.73 11.51 -3.70
N ALA A 227 10.42 11.54 -3.94
CA ALA A 227 9.42 11.93 -2.93
C ALA A 227 9.14 10.83 -1.89
N TRP A 228 9.55 9.59 -2.15
CA TRP A 228 9.24 8.44 -1.30
C TRP A 228 10.39 8.05 -0.36
N VAL A 229 11.64 8.32 -0.73
CA VAL A 229 12.85 7.86 0.00
C VAL A 229 12.92 8.28 1.47
N GLN A 230 12.27 9.37 1.87
CA GLN A 230 12.34 9.89 3.25
C GLN A 230 11.17 9.45 4.14
N LYS A 231 10.24 8.64 3.62
CA LYS A 231 9.06 8.18 4.36
C LYS A 231 9.14 6.70 4.60
N VAL A 232 8.63 6.25 5.73
CA VAL A 232 8.51 4.82 5.99
C VAL A 232 7.38 4.25 5.12
N PRO A 233 7.46 3.00 4.64
CA PRO A 233 6.49 2.46 3.71
C PRO A 233 5.04 2.51 4.19
N THR A 234 4.81 2.34 5.49
CA THR A 234 3.45 2.40 6.02
C THR A 234 2.84 3.81 6.05
N GLU A 235 3.66 4.86 6.14
CA GLU A 235 3.22 6.24 5.92
C GLU A 235 2.90 6.47 4.43
N LEU A 236 3.75 5.95 3.53
CA LEU A 236 3.50 6.02 2.09
C LEU A 236 2.19 5.32 1.70
N PHE A 237 1.88 4.17 2.30
CA PHE A 237 0.61 3.48 2.07
C PHE A 237 -0.58 4.36 2.42
N ARG A 238 -0.50 5.13 3.52
CA ARG A 238 -1.56 6.05 3.94
C ARG A 238 -1.73 7.20 2.95
N ASP A 239 -0.63 7.75 2.45
CA ASP A 239 -0.67 8.83 1.46
C ASP A 239 -1.26 8.34 0.14
N TRP A 240 -0.78 7.19 -0.35
CA TRP A 240 -1.26 6.60 -1.59
C TRP A 240 -2.72 6.15 -1.50
N ALA A 241 -3.17 5.70 -0.33
CA ALA A 241 -4.57 5.40 -0.06
C ALA A 241 -5.45 6.63 -0.26
N LYS A 242 -5.08 7.77 0.33
CA LYS A 242 -5.82 9.04 0.17
C LYS A 242 -5.83 9.51 -1.28
N GLU A 243 -4.70 9.42 -1.96
CA GLU A 243 -4.60 9.80 -3.38
C GLU A 243 -5.50 8.94 -4.27
N VAL A 244 -5.49 7.61 -4.09
CA VAL A 244 -6.30 6.71 -4.92
C VAL A 244 -7.78 6.78 -4.57
N ALA A 245 -8.12 6.89 -3.28
CA ALA A 245 -9.49 7.07 -2.83
C ALA A 245 -10.12 8.34 -3.45
N ALA A 246 -9.39 9.46 -3.48
CA ALA A 246 -9.86 10.71 -4.08
C ALA A 246 -10.31 10.54 -5.54
N ILE A 247 -9.68 9.64 -6.31
CA ILE A 247 -10.05 9.37 -7.71
C ILE A 247 -11.52 8.94 -7.84
N VAL A 248 -12.02 8.10 -6.93
CA VAL A 248 -13.42 7.67 -6.93
C VAL A 248 -14.37 8.85 -6.85
N CYS A 249 -14.05 9.79 -5.96
CA CYS A 249 -14.88 10.92 -5.61
C CYS A 249 -14.71 12.13 -6.55
N GLU A 250 -13.62 12.20 -7.29
CA GLU A 250 -13.32 13.34 -8.17
C GLU A 250 -13.51 12.99 -9.65
N GLN A 251 -13.30 11.73 -10.04
CA GLN A 251 -13.19 11.35 -11.46
C GLN A 251 -14.11 10.20 -11.89
N ILE A 252 -14.55 9.34 -10.97
CA ILE A 252 -15.42 8.20 -11.30
C ILE A 252 -16.90 8.55 -11.10
N TYR A 253 -17.36 8.70 -9.86
CA TYR A 253 -18.77 8.97 -9.60
C TYR A 253 -19.27 10.32 -10.14
N PRO A 254 -18.54 11.44 -10.02
CA PRO A 254 -19.01 12.71 -10.56
C PRO A 254 -19.22 12.70 -12.08
N ALA A 255 -18.52 11.82 -12.81
CA ALA A 255 -18.69 11.68 -14.25
C ALA A 255 -20.02 10.96 -14.63
N MET A 256 -20.69 10.35 -13.66
CA MET A 256 -21.93 9.59 -13.82
C MET A 256 -23.13 10.24 -13.13
N GLU A 257 -22.89 11.13 -12.16
CA GLU A 257 -23.93 11.81 -11.40
C GLU A 257 -24.57 12.94 -12.21
N VAL A 258 -25.90 12.90 -12.33
CA VAL A 258 -26.70 14.04 -12.80
C VAL A 258 -27.25 14.78 -11.58
N ASN A 259 -27.05 16.10 -11.55
CA ASN A 259 -27.66 16.98 -10.55
C ASN A 259 -29.09 17.33 -10.97
N HIS A 260 -30.07 16.93 -10.17
CA HIS A 260 -31.45 17.33 -10.35
C HIS A 260 -31.75 18.66 -9.67
N ALA A 261 -32.76 19.38 -10.16
CA ALA A 261 -33.15 20.68 -9.63
C ALA A 261 -33.67 20.61 -8.17
N ASP A 262 -34.06 19.43 -7.70
CA ASP A 262 -34.46 19.16 -6.31
C ASP A 262 -33.28 18.90 -5.36
N GLY A 263 -32.05 19.00 -5.87
CA GLY A 263 -30.82 18.76 -5.10
C GLY A 263 -30.44 17.29 -4.98
N THR A 264 -31.19 16.36 -5.58
CA THR A 264 -30.82 14.95 -5.60
C THR A 264 -29.77 14.67 -6.68
N ARG A 265 -28.90 13.69 -6.40
CA ARG A 265 -27.97 13.14 -7.38
C ARG A 265 -28.41 11.74 -7.73
N SER A 266 -28.54 11.45 -9.02
CA SER A 266 -28.85 10.11 -9.49
C SER A 266 -27.86 9.67 -10.56
N ILE A 267 -27.64 8.36 -10.61
CA ILE A 267 -26.92 7.70 -11.70
C ILE A 267 -27.97 6.96 -12.52
N ALA A 268 -27.92 7.10 -13.84
CA ALA A 268 -28.80 6.34 -14.73
C ALA A 268 -28.57 4.83 -14.58
N ASP A 269 -29.62 4.02 -14.77
CA ASP A 269 -29.54 2.56 -14.65
C ASP A 269 -30.16 1.87 -15.89
N PRO A 270 -29.35 1.29 -16.80
CA PRO A 270 -27.88 1.33 -16.80
C PRO A 270 -27.34 2.70 -17.20
N PHE A 271 -26.18 3.08 -16.66
CA PHE A 271 -25.44 4.25 -17.12
C PHE A 271 -24.70 3.93 -18.42
N VAL A 272 -25.00 4.66 -19.49
CA VAL A 272 -24.32 4.48 -20.78
C VAL A 272 -22.99 5.23 -20.76
N VAL A 273 -21.89 4.48 -20.78
CA VAL A 273 -20.53 5.03 -20.88
C VAL A 273 -20.28 5.37 -22.34
N ASP A 274 -20.17 6.66 -22.65
CA ASP A 274 -19.79 7.09 -24.00
C ASP A 274 -18.29 6.85 -24.28
N GLU A 275 -17.90 6.98 -25.55
CA GLU A 275 -16.51 6.76 -25.96
C GLU A 275 -15.53 7.73 -25.30
N ALA A 276 -15.92 9.00 -25.11
CA ALA A 276 -15.03 10.00 -24.55
C ALA A 276 -14.75 9.73 -23.06
N LEU A 277 -15.77 9.35 -22.29
CA LEU A 277 -15.64 8.94 -20.90
C LEU A 277 -14.84 7.64 -20.78
N TYR A 278 -15.12 6.66 -21.64
CA TYR A 278 -14.37 5.41 -21.66
C TYR A 278 -12.88 5.64 -21.88
N GLN A 279 -12.49 6.49 -22.86
CA GLN A 279 -11.08 6.80 -23.12
C GLN A 279 -10.41 7.54 -21.94
N ARG A 280 -11.15 8.43 -21.26
CA ARG A 280 -10.63 9.08 -20.03
C ARG A 280 -10.37 8.06 -18.93
N TRP A 281 -11.32 7.15 -18.67
CA TRP A 281 -11.12 6.10 -17.66
C TRP A 281 -10.05 5.08 -18.06
N LEU A 282 -9.89 4.79 -19.35
CA LEU A 282 -8.80 3.96 -19.86
C LEU A 282 -7.43 4.59 -19.57
N GLN A 283 -7.27 5.90 -19.81
CA GLN A 283 -6.04 6.63 -19.50
C GLN A 283 -5.79 6.71 -18.00
N LEU A 284 -6.83 6.96 -17.21
CA LEU A 284 -6.76 7.01 -15.75
C LEU A 284 -6.34 5.65 -15.17
N ALA A 285 -6.97 4.55 -15.59
CA ALA A 285 -6.60 3.20 -15.17
C ALA A 285 -5.15 2.85 -15.56
N ASN A 286 -4.71 3.23 -16.78
CA ASN A 286 -3.31 3.05 -17.16
C ASN A 286 -2.36 3.77 -16.19
N THR A 287 -2.67 5.02 -15.87
CA THR A 287 -1.85 5.87 -14.99
C THR A 287 -1.75 5.29 -13.58
N VAL A 288 -2.89 4.84 -13.02
CA VAL A 288 -2.94 4.31 -11.66
C VAL A 288 -2.24 2.94 -11.57
N LEU A 289 -2.42 2.06 -12.56
CA LEU A 289 -1.71 0.77 -12.63
C LEU A 289 -0.20 0.94 -12.83
N GLU A 290 0.23 1.90 -13.64
CA GLU A 290 1.65 2.20 -13.82
C GLU A 290 2.27 2.75 -12.54
N LEU A 291 1.60 3.71 -11.89
CA LEU A 291 2.03 4.28 -10.62
C LEU A 291 2.09 3.23 -9.52
N GLY A 292 1.10 2.34 -9.44
CA GLY A 292 1.10 1.23 -8.49
C GLY A 292 2.28 0.28 -8.70
N GLY A 293 2.63 -0.03 -9.96
CA GLY A 293 3.77 -0.89 -10.25
C GLY A 293 5.10 -0.24 -9.87
N GLN A 294 5.23 1.06 -10.11
CA GLN A 294 6.38 1.86 -9.65
C GLN A 294 6.50 1.85 -8.11
N ARG A 295 5.39 1.99 -7.40
CA ARG A 295 5.35 1.96 -5.93
C ARG A 295 5.70 0.59 -5.36
N ILE A 296 5.21 -0.50 -5.98
CA ILE A 296 5.61 -1.86 -5.61
C ILE A 296 7.12 -2.04 -5.80
N ALA A 297 7.67 -1.65 -6.95
CA ALA A 297 9.10 -1.73 -7.20
C ALA A 297 9.91 -0.94 -6.15
N PHE A 298 9.46 0.27 -5.81
CA PHE A 298 10.08 1.10 -4.78
C PHE A 298 10.12 0.39 -3.43
N VAL A 299 8.98 -0.09 -2.94
CA VAL A 299 8.89 -0.76 -1.62
C VAL A 299 9.75 -2.01 -1.57
N LEU A 300 9.75 -2.81 -2.64
CA LEU A 300 10.59 -4.00 -2.73
C LEU A 300 12.10 -3.65 -2.69
N VAL A 301 12.51 -2.62 -3.43
CA VAL A 301 13.91 -2.14 -3.42
C VAL A 301 14.30 -1.56 -2.05
N ASP A 302 13.39 -0.84 -1.40
CA ASP A 302 13.60 -0.27 -0.07
C ASP A 302 13.82 -1.36 0.99
N ILE A 303 12.96 -2.39 0.98
CA ILE A 303 13.11 -3.62 1.78
C ILE A 303 14.51 -4.23 1.61
N LEU A 304 15.00 -4.35 0.37
CA LEU A 304 16.33 -4.90 0.10
C LEU A 304 17.48 -4.04 0.64
N THR A 305 17.29 -2.72 0.64
CA THR A 305 18.27 -1.74 1.12
C THR A 305 18.38 -1.80 2.64
N HIS A 306 17.25 -1.82 3.34
CA HIS A 306 17.21 -2.01 4.80
C HIS A 306 17.81 -3.36 5.22
N LYS A 307 17.49 -4.45 4.50
CA LYS A 307 18.06 -5.79 4.77
C LYS A 307 19.60 -5.80 4.61
N LYS A 308 20.10 -5.09 3.60
CA LYS A 308 21.55 -4.96 3.35
C LYS A 308 22.24 -4.15 4.46
N HIS A 309 21.70 -3.00 4.83
CA HIS A 309 22.26 -2.17 5.91
C HIS A 309 22.34 -2.96 7.21
N LYS A 310 21.27 -3.68 7.61
CA LYS A 310 21.32 -4.50 8.81
C LYS A 310 22.39 -5.61 8.73
N LYS A 311 22.49 -6.33 7.61
CA LYS A 311 23.54 -7.35 7.44
C LYS A 311 24.93 -6.77 7.67
N HIS A 312 25.23 -5.60 7.10
CA HIS A 312 26.49 -4.90 7.33
C HIS A 312 26.70 -4.51 8.80
N HIS A 313 25.67 -4.03 9.48
CA HIS A 313 25.72 -3.72 10.93
C HIS A 313 26.00 -4.98 11.78
N MET A 314 25.31 -6.09 11.52
CA MET A 314 25.51 -7.36 12.25
C MET A 314 26.92 -7.93 12.03
N GLU A 315 27.49 -7.73 10.85
CA GLU A 315 28.84 -8.19 10.51
C GLU A 315 29.94 -7.21 10.95
N GLY A 316 29.62 -6.15 11.69
CA GLY A 316 30.58 -5.14 12.17
C GLY A 316 31.19 -4.28 11.05
N ARG A 317 30.65 -4.34 9.83
CA ARG A 317 31.09 -3.57 8.68
C ARG A 317 30.36 -2.24 8.64
N GLY A 318 30.75 -1.32 9.53
CA GLY A 318 30.27 0.05 9.51
C GLY A 318 30.53 0.73 8.15
N ILE A 319 29.65 1.67 7.77
CA ILE A 319 29.73 2.43 6.52
C ILE A 319 31.11 3.12 6.44
N HIS A 320 31.99 2.62 5.58
CA HIS A 320 33.25 3.29 5.25
C HIS A 320 32.95 4.52 4.39
N HIS A 321 32.72 5.68 5.02
CA HIS A 321 32.85 6.97 4.35
C HIS A 321 34.34 7.23 4.07
N SER A 322 34.82 6.76 2.91
CA SER A 322 36.24 6.80 2.53
C SER A 322 36.84 8.22 2.47
N THR A 323 36.01 9.27 2.43
CA THR A 323 36.45 10.67 2.31
C THR A 323 36.48 11.46 3.62
N ARG A 324 35.93 10.94 4.73
CA ARG A 324 35.85 11.70 6.02
C ARG A 324 36.73 11.16 7.15
N TRP A 325 37.29 9.96 7.03
CA TRP A 325 38.07 9.33 8.11
C TRP A 325 39.29 10.16 8.52
N ARG A 326 40.04 10.73 7.56
CA ARG A 326 41.21 11.58 7.86
C ARG A 326 40.84 12.84 8.65
N SER A 327 39.73 13.49 8.33
CA SER A 327 39.29 14.69 9.05
C SER A 327 38.81 14.39 10.47
N CYS A 328 38.04 13.31 10.66
CA CYS A 328 37.59 12.90 11.99
C CYS A 328 38.74 12.36 12.86
N PHE A 329 39.68 11.60 12.28
CA PHE A 329 40.88 11.15 12.98
C PHE A 329 41.71 12.33 13.46
N MET A 330 41.97 13.33 12.59
CA MET A 330 42.71 14.52 12.97
C MET A 330 41.99 15.36 14.04
N LYS A 331 40.66 15.48 13.98
CA LYS A 331 39.88 16.16 15.03
C LYS A 331 39.97 15.44 16.37
N ASN A 332 39.89 14.11 16.37
CA ASN A 332 40.00 13.31 17.59
C ASN A 332 41.42 13.38 18.19
N VAL A 333 42.47 13.34 17.36
CA VAL A 333 43.85 13.56 17.82
C VAL A 333 44.02 14.97 18.42
N LEU A 334 43.48 16.00 17.78
CA LEU A 334 43.54 17.38 18.28
C LEU A 334 42.83 17.52 19.65
N LEU A 335 41.66 16.91 19.79
CA LEU A 335 40.90 16.90 21.04
C LEU A 335 41.65 16.16 22.16
N SER A 336 42.18 14.97 21.87
CA SER A 336 42.82 14.11 22.88
C SER A 336 44.22 14.58 23.30
N PHE A 337 45.01 15.15 22.38
CA PHE A 337 46.40 15.53 22.67
C PHE A 337 46.61 17.01 22.94
N ILE A 338 45.67 17.89 22.56
CA ILE A 338 45.79 19.33 22.77
C ILE A 338 44.76 19.81 23.76
N LEU A 339 43.47 19.60 23.50
CA LEU A 339 42.42 20.20 24.31
C LEU A 339 42.35 19.60 25.73
N VAL A 340 42.35 18.27 25.84
CA VAL A 340 42.25 17.58 27.14
C VAL A 340 43.46 17.87 28.04
N PRO A 341 44.73 17.77 27.57
CA PRO A 341 45.88 18.12 28.40
C PRO A 341 45.93 19.61 28.77
N SER A 342 45.49 20.50 27.88
CA SER A 342 45.44 21.95 28.15
C SER A 342 44.41 22.27 29.23
N ILE A 343 43.23 21.66 29.18
CA ILE A 343 42.18 21.80 30.21
C ILE A 343 42.68 21.22 31.54
N LEU A 344 43.30 20.04 31.54
CA LEU A 344 43.90 19.44 32.74
C LEU A 344 45.00 20.32 33.33
N ALA A 345 45.87 20.89 32.50
CA ALA A 345 46.92 21.82 32.94
C ALA A 345 46.34 23.10 33.55
N LEU A 346 45.28 23.65 32.95
CA LEU A 346 44.53 24.79 33.48
C LEU A 346 43.89 24.49 34.83
N LEU A 347 43.24 23.33 34.96
CA LEU A 347 42.63 22.88 36.22
C LEU A 347 43.69 22.61 37.30
N MET A 348 44.82 22.00 36.95
CA MET A 348 45.95 21.81 37.85
C MET A 348 46.60 23.13 38.28
N LYS A 349 46.73 24.09 37.37
CA LYS A 349 47.25 25.44 37.66
C LYS A 349 46.29 26.21 38.57
N HIS A 350 44.99 26.15 38.30
CA HIS A 350 43.95 26.74 39.16
C HIS A 350 43.98 26.15 40.58
N ARG A 351 44.17 24.82 40.70
CA ARG A 351 44.32 24.14 41.99
C ARG A 351 45.61 24.54 42.73
N ARG A 352 46.73 24.75 42.02
CA ARG A 352 48.01 25.19 42.62
C ARG A 352 48.02 26.65 43.07
N MET A 353 47.26 27.52 42.39
CA MET A 353 47.16 28.96 42.73
C MET A 353 46.12 29.26 43.82
N GLY A 354 45.56 28.22 44.48
CA GLY A 354 44.61 28.40 45.57
C GLY A 354 43.23 28.91 45.15
N GLY A 355 42.84 28.75 43.88
CA GLY A 355 41.54 29.18 43.38
C GLY A 355 40.38 28.49 44.13
N PRO A 356 39.28 29.21 44.42
CA PRO A 356 38.18 28.64 45.19
C PRO A 356 37.58 27.42 44.49
N SER A 357 37.20 26.40 45.26
CA SER A 357 36.51 25.22 44.74
C SER A 357 35.29 25.63 43.91
N LEU A 358 35.12 25.06 42.71
CA LEU A 358 33.97 25.32 41.83
C LEU A 358 32.62 25.07 42.53
N LEU A 359 32.58 24.20 43.55
CA LEU A 359 31.41 23.97 44.40
C LEU A 359 31.03 25.18 45.27
N LYS A 360 31.98 26.06 45.61
CA LYS A 360 31.69 27.33 46.32
C LYS A 360 31.16 28.43 45.40
N LEU A 361 31.49 28.40 44.12
CA LEU A 361 30.97 29.34 43.10
C LEU A 361 29.53 29.00 42.68
N ALA A 362 29.13 27.74 42.79
CA ALA A 362 27.78 27.28 42.42
C ALA A 362 26.69 27.50 43.50
N GLY A 363 27.01 28.09 44.66
CA GLY A 363 26.00 28.52 45.63
C GLY A 363 25.12 27.42 46.24
N VAL A 364 25.52 26.14 46.19
CA VAL A 364 24.70 25.05 46.76
C VAL A 364 25.00 24.89 48.24
N ARG A 365 24.08 25.40 49.08
CA ARG A 365 24.06 25.18 50.52
C ARG A 365 23.32 23.87 50.79
N LEU A 366 24.05 22.78 51.02
CA LEU A 366 23.45 21.53 51.53
C LEU A 366 22.99 21.80 52.97
N LYS A 367 21.67 21.85 53.19
CA LYS A 367 21.08 21.78 54.54
C LYS A 367 21.15 20.33 54.99
N GLY A 368 21.74 20.11 56.17
CA GLY A 368 21.63 18.88 56.93
C GLY A 368 20.33 18.80 57.71
#